data_AF-A0A2B7WRD0-F1
#
_entry.id   AF-A0A2B7WRD0-F1
#
_cell.length_a   1.000
_cell.length_b   1.000
_cell.length_c   1.000
_cell.angle_alpha   90.00
_cell.angle_beta   90.00
_cell.angle_gamma   90.00
#
_symmetry.space_group_name_H-M   'P 1'
#
loop_
_entity.id
_entity.type
_entity.pdbx_description
1 polymer ?
#
loop_
_entity_poly.entity_id
_entity_poly.type
_entity_poly.pdbx_seq_one_letter_code
_entity_poly.pdbx_strand_id
1 'polypeptide(L)'
;MFYLNDVTLLNKFWDRISTMSYSTDLLQSSPDDAYLSLTNEDVYTLKTEWLTDNVIAFWEEYLEREFLVNYQSANIVLLRPSMSFMLLQTADPRTLRDVLPDFTKTSHIFLPINDCRNVNEAEGGTHWSLLLVSVVDGVAFHYDSLPPGNCEEALQATQKLSRLLNKQLRFINLDDSPVQENSSDCGVFVCLHMRHLLLKRLLMANSSEKISMSLGGMRVNANNGRKEIVRIIERFRKKGERRRSYVSTFILVCSLLLLLVTFLALPVLPLLFFPDSELSARLRPEAWREGEFLARLSSTIAAISPPANVHYQIKEFMLRLVRGYQRAT
;
A
#
# COMPACT_ATOMS: atom_id res chain seq x y z
N MET A 1 -0.96 -21.41 46.13
CA MET A 1 -0.18 -22.47 45.46
C MET A 1 -0.85 -22.75 44.13
N PHE A 2 -0.50 -22.01 43.08
CA PHE A 2 -0.97 -22.25 41.72
C PHE A 2 0.26 -22.29 40.83
N TYR A 3 0.68 -23.50 40.48
CA TYR A 3 1.65 -23.75 39.42
C TYR A 3 0.95 -23.44 38.09
N LEU A 4 1.24 -22.28 37.50
CA LEU A 4 0.94 -21.99 36.11
C LEU A 4 2.05 -22.65 35.27
N ASN A 5 1.68 -23.70 34.54
CA ASN A 5 2.59 -24.49 33.71
C ASN A 5 3.23 -23.63 32.60
N ASP A 6 4.55 -23.45 32.70
CA ASP A 6 5.47 -22.76 31.76
C ASP A 6 5.34 -23.21 30.29
N VAL A 7 4.82 -24.41 30.06
CA VAL A 7 4.61 -25.00 28.73
C VAL A 7 3.63 -24.17 27.89
N THR A 8 2.66 -23.49 28.51
CA THR A 8 1.67 -22.67 27.77
C THR A 8 2.23 -21.37 27.23
N LEU A 9 3.22 -20.77 27.89
CA LEU A 9 3.88 -19.54 27.42
C LEU A 9 4.89 -19.85 26.32
N LEU A 10 5.64 -20.95 26.46
CA LEU A 10 6.56 -21.46 25.46
C LEU A 10 5.82 -21.93 24.19
N ASN A 11 4.68 -22.62 24.32
CA ASN A 11 3.87 -23.00 23.16
C ASN A 11 3.27 -21.77 22.46
N LYS A 12 2.82 -20.76 23.19
CA LYS A 12 2.37 -19.48 22.60
C LYS A 12 3.52 -18.71 21.92
N PHE A 13 4.74 -18.83 22.42
CA PHE A 13 5.93 -18.22 21.82
C PHE A 13 6.34 -18.95 20.53
N TRP A 14 6.35 -20.29 20.55
CA TRP A 14 6.65 -21.12 19.38
C TRP A 14 5.56 -21.07 18.31
N ASP A 15 4.26 -21.00 18.68
CA ASP A 15 3.17 -20.74 17.73
C ASP A 15 3.30 -19.38 17.05
N ARG A 16 3.82 -18.38 17.76
CA ARG A 16 4.04 -17.03 17.23
C ARG A 16 5.28 -16.93 16.33
N ILE A 17 6.27 -17.81 16.53
CA ILE A 17 7.43 -17.94 15.64
C ILE A 17 7.13 -18.85 14.43
N SER A 18 6.33 -19.91 14.61
CA SER A 18 5.93 -20.80 13.51
C SER A 18 4.96 -20.13 12.54
N THR A 19 4.08 -19.26 13.03
CA THR A 19 3.26 -18.37 12.19
C THR A 19 4.10 -17.31 11.47
N MET A 20 5.24 -16.87 12.04
CA MET A 20 6.21 -16.02 11.35
C MET A 20 7.01 -16.77 10.28
N SER A 21 7.33 -18.06 10.48
CA SER A 21 8.13 -18.85 9.53
C SER A 21 7.33 -19.39 8.34
N TYR A 22 6.01 -19.56 8.47
CA TYR A 22 5.13 -19.92 7.35
C TYR A 22 4.67 -18.71 6.52
N SER A 23 4.99 -17.49 6.96
CA SER A 23 4.64 -16.24 6.26
C SER A 23 5.77 -15.71 5.37
N THR A 24 6.74 -16.55 4.98
CA THR A 24 7.89 -16.13 4.17
C THR A 24 7.56 -15.80 2.72
N ASP A 25 6.36 -16.13 2.23
CA ASP A 25 5.87 -15.72 0.90
C ASP A 25 4.78 -14.63 0.93
N LEU A 26 4.43 -14.12 2.11
CA LEU A 26 3.46 -13.03 2.27
C LEU A 26 4.01 -11.98 3.23
N LEU A 27 5.08 -11.29 2.82
CA LEU A 27 5.23 -9.87 3.18
C LEU A 27 4.21 -9.05 2.39
N GLN A 28 2.93 -9.36 2.57
CA GLN A 28 1.87 -8.44 2.25
C GLN A 28 2.08 -7.29 3.22
N SER A 29 2.51 -6.15 2.68
CA SER A 29 2.45 -4.87 3.39
C SER A 29 1.17 -4.85 4.22
N SER A 30 1.25 -4.41 5.49
CA SER A 30 0.05 -4.21 6.32
C SER A 30 -1.09 -3.70 5.43
N PRO A 31 -2.31 -4.24 5.51
CA PRO A 31 -3.41 -3.81 4.64
C PRO A 31 -3.57 -2.27 4.60
N ASP A 32 -3.19 -1.59 5.69
CA ASP A 32 -3.16 -0.13 5.82
C ASP A 32 -2.00 0.58 5.10
N ASP A 33 -1.06 -0.12 4.46
CA ASP A 33 0.22 0.40 3.92
C ASP A 33 0.52 -0.10 2.49
N ALA A 34 -0.30 -1.00 1.94
CA ALA A 34 -0.22 -1.43 0.55
C ALA A 34 -0.80 -0.34 -0.36
N TYR A 35 0.04 0.56 -0.89
CA TYR A 35 -0.36 1.27 -2.10
C TYR A 35 -0.62 0.23 -3.21
N LEU A 36 -1.62 0.48 -4.06
CA LEU A 36 -1.94 -0.34 -5.22
C LEU A 36 -0.65 -0.75 -5.96
N SER A 37 -0.54 -2.04 -6.28
CA SER A 37 0.65 -2.57 -6.94
C SER A 37 0.72 -2.06 -8.37
N LEU A 38 1.63 -1.12 -8.64
CA LEU A 38 1.95 -0.66 -10.00
C LEU A 38 3.00 -1.56 -10.65
N THR A 39 2.77 -1.94 -11.90
CA THR A 39 3.74 -2.64 -12.73
C THR A 39 4.72 -1.65 -13.38
N ASN A 40 5.81 -2.16 -13.97
CA ASN A 40 6.71 -1.32 -14.76
C ASN A 40 6.03 -0.78 -16.04
N GLU A 41 5.05 -1.51 -16.58
CA GLU A 41 4.28 -1.09 -17.74
C GLU A 41 3.38 0.10 -17.40
N ASP A 42 2.70 0.05 -16.25
CA ASP A 42 1.92 1.18 -15.72
C ASP A 42 2.80 2.44 -15.60
N VAL A 43 4.00 2.32 -15.04
CA VAL A 43 4.93 3.45 -14.90
C VAL A 43 5.46 3.93 -16.25
N TYR A 44 5.63 3.03 -17.22
CA TYR A 44 6.07 3.38 -18.56
C TYR A 44 5.05 4.27 -19.28
N THR A 45 3.75 4.02 -19.09
CA THR A 45 2.68 4.82 -19.72
C THR A 45 2.75 6.31 -19.38
N LEU A 46 3.26 6.65 -18.18
CA LEU A 46 3.43 8.03 -17.74
C LEU A 46 4.41 8.85 -18.57
N LYS A 47 5.22 8.24 -19.46
CA LYS A 47 6.11 8.99 -20.34
C LYS A 47 5.34 9.78 -21.40
N THR A 48 4.49 9.10 -22.17
CA THR A 48 3.79 9.67 -23.34
C THR A 48 2.45 9.01 -23.68
N GLU A 49 2.14 7.87 -23.07
CA GLU A 49 1.00 7.03 -23.45
C GLU A 49 -0.25 7.35 -22.62
N TRP A 50 -1.35 6.66 -22.94
CA TRP A 50 -2.59 6.68 -22.17
C TRP A 50 -2.35 6.11 -20.78
N LEU A 51 -2.90 6.78 -19.76
CA LEU A 51 -2.80 6.26 -18.39
C LEU A 51 -3.69 5.03 -18.25
N THR A 52 -3.18 4.01 -17.57
CA THR A 52 -3.94 2.82 -17.19
C THR A 52 -4.81 3.08 -15.97
N ASP A 53 -5.80 2.19 -15.75
CA ASP A 53 -6.62 2.14 -14.54
C ASP A 53 -5.77 2.17 -13.28
N ASN A 54 -4.66 1.42 -13.26
CA ASN A 54 -3.79 1.31 -12.09
C ASN A 54 -3.13 2.64 -11.74
N VAL A 55 -2.73 3.43 -12.75
CA VAL A 55 -2.12 4.75 -12.52
C VAL A 55 -3.14 5.73 -11.94
N ILE A 56 -4.37 5.73 -12.45
CA ILE A 56 -5.44 6.60 -11.94
C ILE A 56 -5.85 6.16 -10.52
N ALA A 57 -6.02 4.86 -10.30
CA ALA A 57 -6.32 4.29 -8.98
C ALA A 57 -5.22 4.59 -7.94
N PHE A 58 -3.95 4.52 -8.34
CA PHE A 58 -2.83 4.94 -7.50
C PHE A 58 -2.93 6.43 -7.14
N TRP A 59 -3.29 7.28 -8.11
CA TRP A 59 -3.45 8.70 -7.85
C TRP A 59 -4.58 8.99 -6.86
N GLU A 60 -5.72 8.32 -7.00
CA GLU A 60 -6.84 8.40 -6.04
C GLU A 60 -6.41 7.96 -4.64
N GLU A 61 -5.72 6.83 -4.53
CA GLU A 61 -5.23 6.34 -3.25
C GLU A 61 -4.20 7.29 -2.61
N TYR A 62 -3.33 7.90 -3.42
CA TYR A 62 -2.43 8.96 -2.98
C TYR A 62 -3.22 10.15 -2.42
N LEU A 63 -4.27 10.61 -3.10
CA LEU A 63 -5.11 11.71 -2.62
C LEU A 63 -5.82 11.35 -1.32
N GLU A 64 -6.31 10.12 -1.19
CA GLU A 64 -6.97 9.62 0.01
C GLU A 64 -6.04 9.61 1.22
N ARG A 65 -4.90 8.91 1.10
CA ARG A 65 -3.98 8.64 2.20
C ARG A 65 -3.22 9.88 2.65
N GLU A 66 -2.95 10.82 1.75
CA GLU A 66 -2.10 11.98 2.06
C GLU A 66 -2.93 13.23 2.37
N PHE A 67 -4.18 13.30 1.91
CA PHE A 67 -5.05 14.46 2.15
C PHE A 67 -6.34 14.08 2.88
N LEU A 68 -7.18 13.20 2.33
CA LEU A 68 -8.51 12.93 2.91
C LEU A 68 -8.49 12.30 4.30
N VAL A 69 -7.43 11.58 4.67
CA VAL A 69 -7.25 11.06 6.03
C VAL A 69 -7.38 12.15 7.11
N ASN A 70 -7.06 13.40 6.76
CA ASN A 70 -7.14 14.57 7.64
C ASN A 70 -8.54 15.23 7.66
N TYR A 71 -9.47 14.77 6.82
CA TYR A 71 -10.80 15.36 6.62
C TYR A 71 -11.90 14.29 6.69
N GLN A 72 -11.92 13.50 7.75
CA GLN A 72 -12.85 12.38 7.91
C GLN A 72 -14.34 12.80 7.86
N SER A 73 -14.66 14.03 8.25
CA SER A 73 -16.01 14.58 8.17
C SER A 73 -16.44 14.98 6.76
N ALA A 74 -15.53 15.04 5.78
CA ALA A 74 -15.85 15.40 4.41
C ALA A 74 -16.69 14.32 3.72
N ASN A 75 -16.57 13.04 4.12
CA ASN A 75 -17.30 11.91 3.54
C ASN A 75 -17.23 11.86 2.00
N ILE A 76 -16.03 12.02 1.44
CA ILE A 76 -15.78 12.00 0.00
C ILE A 76 -15.28 10.62 -0.40
N VAL A 77 -15.83 10.05 -1.47
CA VAL A 77 -15.40 8.77 -2.05
C VAL A 77 -14.71 9.03 -3.39
N LEU A 78 -13.52 8.45 -3.60
CA LEU A 78 -12.88 8.37 -4.92
C LEU A 78 -13.08 6.95 -5.44
N LEU A 79 -14.01 6.78 -6.36
CA LEU A 79 -14.41 5.47 -6.87
C LEU A 79 -13.40 4.99 -7.92
N ARG A 80 -12.75 3.85 -7.64
CA ARG A 80 -11.70 3.31 -8.51
C ARG A 80 -12.18 3.15 -9.98
N PRO A 81 -11.29 3.29 -10.98
CA PRO A 81 -11.64 3.10 -12.40
C PRO A 81 -12.39 1.79 -12.67
N SER A 82 -11.93 0.67 -12.11
CA SER A 82 -12.57 -0.64 -12.25
C SER A 82 -13.99 -0.69 -11.67
N MET A 83 -14.24 0.02 -10.56
CA MET A 83 -15.56 0.13 -9.95
C MET A 83 -16.49 1.02 -10.78
N SER A 84 -15.97 2.11 -11.34
CA SER A 84 -16.70 3.00 -12.26
C SER A 84 -17.08 2.27 -13.55
N PHE A 85 -16.16 1.48 -14.11
CA PHE A 85 -16.43 0.60 -15.25
C PHE A 85 -17.50 -0.45 -14.90
N MET A 86 -17.36 -1.15 -13.76
CA MET A 86 -18.36 -2.13 -13.31
C MET A 86 -19.75 -1.52 -13.15
N LEU A 87 -19.85 -0.28 -12.62
CA LEU A 87 -21.11 0.45 -12.50
C LEU A 87 -21.76 0.70 -13.88
N LEU A 88 -20.97 1.10 -14.87
CA LEU A 88 -21.43 1.34 -16.24
C LEU A 88 -21.92 0.05 -16.91
N GLN A 89 -21.16 -1.04 -16.78
CA GLN A 89 -21.43 -2.31 -17.46
C GLN A 89 -22.58 -3.11 -16.80
N THR A 90 -22.85 -2.89 -15.53
CA THR A 90 -23.88 -3.65 -14.81
C THR A 90 -25.28 -3.16 -15.18
N ALA A 91 -26.14 -4.07 -15.67
CA ALA A 91 -27.50 -3.74 -16.09
C ALA A 91 -28.34 -3.09 -14.97
N ASP A 92 -28.43 -3.75 -13.81
CA ASP A 92 -29.05 -3.20 -12.60
C ASP A 92 -27.98 -2.84 -11.56
N PRO A 93 -27.67 -1.54 -11.37
CA PRO A 93 -26.59 -1.14 -10.46
C PRO A 93 -26.87 -1.49 -8.99
N ARG A 94 -28.12 -1.78 -8.61
CA ARG A 94 -28.47 -2.13 -7.22
C ARG A 94 -27.86 -3.46 -6.77
N THR A 95 -27.49 -4.34 -7.70
CA THR A 95 -26.80 -5.60 -7.39
C THR A 95 -25.35 -5.37 -6.92
N LEU A 96 -24.80 -4.17 -7.13
CA LEU A 96 -23.44 -3.81 -6.75
C LEU A 96 -23.31 -3.28 -5.32
N ARG A 97 -24.39 -3.23 -4.53
CA ARG A 97 -24.39 -2.66 -3.17
C ARG A 97 -23.38 -3.31 -2.22
N ASP A 98 -23.15 -4.60 -2.38
CA ASP A 98 -22.21 -5.36 -1.55
C ASP A 98 -20.78 -5.35 -2.11
N VAL A 99 -20.58 -4.80 -3.33
CA VAL A 99 -19.28 -4.76 -4.02
C VAL A 99 -18.68 -3.35 -4.01
N LEU A 100 -19.53 -2.33 -4.16
CA LEU A 100 -19.12 -0.92 -4.13
C LEU A 100 -19.05 -0.41 -2.69
N PRO A 101 -18.32 0.71 -2.44
CA PRO A 101 -18.30 1.36 -1.14
C PRO A 101 -19.69 1.73 -0.63
N ASP A 102 -19.87 1.76 0.69
CA ASP A 102 -21.11 2.24 1.30
C ASP A 102 -21.24 3.77 1.10
N PHE A 103 -22.23 4.16 0.28
CA PHE A 103 -22.50 5.56 -0.02
C PHE A 103 -23.42 6.25 0.99
N THR A 104 -23.89 5.57 2.04
CA THR A 104 -24.93 6.09 2.96
C THR A 104 -24.61 7.45 3.57
N LYS A 105 -23.34 7.70 3.92
CA LYS A 105 -22.88 8.98 4.49
C LYS A 105 -22.17 9.88 3.48
N THR A 106 -22.07 9.44 2.22
CA THR A 106 -21.21 10.08 1.23
C THR A 106 -21.77 11.43 0.81
N SER A 107 -20.92 12.47 0.85
CA SER A 107 -21.26 13.81 0.40
C SER A 107 -20.97 13.99 -1.09
N HIS A 108 -19.81 13.49 -1.54
CA HIS A 108 -19.33 13.61 -2.90
C HIS A 108 -18.68 12.32 -3.38
N ILE A 109 -18.86 12.00 -4.66
CA ILE A 109 -18.24 10.84 -5.31
C ILE A 109 -17.51 11.33 -6.55
N PHE A 110 -16.22 11.01 -6.65
CA PHE A 110 -15.45 11.15 -7.89
C PHE A 110 -15.45 9.79 -8.61
N LEU A 111 -15.70 9.80 -9.91
CA LEU A 111 -15.68 8.62 -10.76
C LEU A 111 -14.89 8.93 -12.04
N PRO A 112 -13.76 8.26 -12.29
CA PRO A 112 -13.15 8.22 -13.62
C PRO A 112 -14.10 7.51 -14.59
N ILE A 113 -14.38 8.13 -15.73
CA ILE A 113 -15.25 7.59 -16.78
C ILE A 113 -14.39 7.21 -17.98
N ASN A 114 -14.63 6.01 -18.50
CA ASN A 114 -14.01 5.49 -19.70
C ASN A 114 -15.08 4.98 -20.68
N ASP A 115 -14.82 5.10 -21.98
CA ASP A 115 -15.71 4.71 -23.08
C ASP A 115 -15.61 3.24 -23.49
N CYS A 116 -14.88 2.42 -22.76
CA CYS A 116 -14.86 0.98 -22.95
C CYS A 116 -16.28 0.40 -22.82
N ARG A 117 -16.71 -0.34 -23.85
CA ARG A 117 -18.00 -1.05 -23.89
C ARG A 117 -17.87 -2.55 -23.79
N ASN A 118 -16.65 -3.08 -23.90
CA ASN A 118 -16.39 -4.50 -23.98
C ASN A 118 -15.71 -5.00 -22.71
N VAL A 119 -16.46 -5.70 -21.86
CA VAL A 119 -15.95 -6.30 -20.61
C VAL A 119 -14.84 -7.35 -20.81
N ASN A 120 -14.70 -7.90 -22.02
CA ASN A 120 -13.70 -8.92 -22.33
C ASN A 120 -12.42 -8.33 -22.95
N GLU A 121 -12.39 -7.02 -23.21
CA GLU A 121 -11.23 -6.35 -23.78
C GLU A 121 -10.37 -5.79 -22.65
N ALA A 122 -9.21 -6.41 -22.43
CA ALA A 122 -8.21 -5.88 -21.52
C ALA A 122 -7.74 -4.52 -22.04
N GLU A 123 -7.63 -3.54 -21.15
CA GLU A 123 -7.21 -2.16 -21.49
C GLU A 123 -8.07 -1.51 -22.58
N GLY A 124 -9.34 -1.92 -22.70
CA GLY A 124 -10.28 -1.35 -23.65
C GLY A 124 -10.65 0.10 -23.34
N GLY A 125 -11.29 0.75 -24.32
CA GLY A 125 -11.64 2.17 -24.28
C GLY A 125 -10.53 3.06 -24.83
N THR A 126 -10.89 4.28 -25.19
CA THR A 126 -10.04 5.24 -25.89
C THR A 126 -9.88 6.57 -25.18
N HIS A 127 -10.71 6.87 -24.19
CA HIS A 127 -10.74 8.18 -23.57
C HIS A 127 -11.15 8.16 -22.11
N TRP A 128 -10.50 9.02 -21.32
CA TRP A 128 -10.81 9.24 -19.90
C TRP A 128 -11.44 10.62 -19.69
N SER A 129 -12.50 10.64 -18.90
CA SER A 129 -13.09 11.88 -18.37
C SER A 129 -13.40 11.72 -16.87
N LEU A 130 -13.85 12.79 -16.22
CA LEU A 130 -14.15 12.79 -14.79
C LEU A 130 -15.60 13.16 -14.53
N LEU A 131 -16.28 12.37 -13.69
CA LEU A 131 -17.58 12.69 -13.13
C LEU A 131 -17.42 13.00 -11.63
N LEU A 132 -17.89 14.17 -11.19
CA LEU A 132 -18.02 14.53 -9.79
C LEU A 132 -19.50 14.65 -9.42
N VAL A 133 -19.95 13.84 -8.48
CA VAL A 133 -21.33 13.85 -8.00
C VAL A 133 -21.39 14.47 -6.63
N SER A 134 -22.11 15.59 -6.48
CA SER A 134 -22.59 16.06 -5.18
C SER A 134 -23.85 15.27 -4.83
N VAL A 135 -23.69 14.30 -3.93
CA VAL A 135 -24.80 13.49 -3.44
C VAL A 135 -25.76 14.38 -2.67
N VAL A 136 -25.25 15.35 -1.89
CA VAL A 136 -26.06 16.26 -1.09
C VAL A 136 -26.98 17.10 -1.98
N ASP A 137 -26.42 17.75 -3.01
CA ASP A 137 -27.16 18.64 -3.91
C ASP A 137 -27.93 17.89 -5.02
N GLY A 138 -27.65 16.61 -5.22
CA GLY A 138 -28.28 15.81 -6.28
C GLY A 138 -27.84 16.24 -7.67
N VAL A 139 -26.55 16.57 -7.85
CA VAL A 139 -26.00 17.07 -9.13
C VAL A 139 -24.73 16.30 -9.48
N ALA A 140 -24.59 15.93 -10.75
CA ALA A 140 -23.42 15.30 -11.32
C ALA A 140 -22.78 16.23 -12.37
N PHE A 141 -21.52 16.57 -12.16
CA PHE A 141 -20.72 17.45 -13.02
C PHE A 141 -19.73 16.61 -13.82
N HIS A 142 -19.81 16.69 -15.14
CA HIS A 142 -18.90 16.01 -16.05
C HIS A 142 -17.84 16.97 -16.56
N TYR A 143 -16.58 16.57 -16.43
CA TYR A 143 -15.40 17.29 -16.91
C TYR A 143 -14.69 16.45 -17.95
N ASP A 144 -14.57 17.02 -19.14
CA ASP A 144 -13.93 16.36 -20.27
C ASP A 144 -12.88 17.27 -20.88
N SER A 145 -11.73 16.69 -21.19
CA SER A 145 -10.62 17.39 -21.82
C SER A 145 -10.58 17.22 -23.34
N LEU A 146 -11.42 16.37 -23.93
CA LEU A 146 -11.48 16.10 -25.37
C LEU A 146 -12.94 16.03 -25.89
N PRO A 147 -13.60 17.17 -26.16
CA PRO A 147 -14.96 17.19 -26.71
C PRO A 147 -15.05 16.56 -28.13
N PRO A 148 -16.15 15.86 -28.51
CA PRO A 148 -17.40 15.70 -27.75
C PRO A 148 -17.31 14.72 -26.57
N GLY A 149 -16.22 13.96 -26.45
CA GLY A 149 -15.83 13.23 -25.25
C GLY A 149 -16.81 12.17 -24.77
N ASN A 150 -16.71 11.83 -23.48
CA ASN A 150 -17.48 10.78 -22.80
C ASN A 150 -18.82 11.29 -22.24
N CYS A 151 -19.48 12.24 -22.91
CA CYS A 151 -20.69 12.86 -22.38
C CYS A 151 -21.84 11.86 -22.18
N GLU A 152 -22.00 10.91 -23.12
CA GLU A 152 -23.05 9.89 -23.04
C GLU A 152 -22.74 8.87 -21.94
N GLU A 153 -21.50 8.41 -21.87
CA GLU A 153 -21.01 7.49 -20.84
C GLU A 153 -21.15 8.12 -19.44
N ALA A 154 -20.81 9.40 -19.29
CA ALA A 154 -20.97 10.13 -18.03
C ALA A 154 -22.46 10.32 -17.65
N LEU A 155 -23.33 10.56 -18.63
CA LEU A 155 -24.78 10.61 -18.41
C LEU A 155 -25.32 9.25 -17.97
N GLN A 156 -24.88 8.16 -18.60
CA GLN A 156 -25.26 6.80 -18.21
C GLN A 156 -24.77 6.45 -16.80
N ALA A 157 -23.52 6.76 -16.46
CA ALA A 157 -22.98 6.60 -15.10
C ALA A 157 -23.82 7.38 -14.08
N THR A 158 -24.22 8.61 -14.41
CA THR A 158 -25.09 9.44 -13.56
C THR A 158 -26.44 8.76 -13.33
N GLN A 159 -27.08 8.21 -14.37
CA GLN A 159 -28.35 7.50 -14.24
C GLN A 159 -28.22 6.22 -13.41
N LYS A 160 -27.14 5.46 -13.59
CA LYS A 160 -26.85 4.24 -12.83
C LYS A 160 -26.64 4.56 -11.35
N LEU A 161 -25.84 5.58 -11.06
CA LEU A 161 -25.59 6.03 -9.70
C LEU A 161 -26.86 6.59 -9.05
N SER A 162 -27.68 7.34 -9.79
CA SER A 162 -28.99 7.84 -9.33
C SER A 162 -29.89 6.70 -8.86
N ARG A 163 -29.95 5.59 -9.62
CA ARG A 163 -30.70 4.38 -9.23
C ARG A 163 -30.07 3.66 -8.03
N LEU A 164 -28.74 3.54 -7.98
CA LEU A 164 -28.03 2.90 -6.87
C LEU A 164 -28.30 3.62 -5.55
N LEU A 165 -28.16 4.94 -5.56
CA LEU A 165 -28.36 5.84 -4.41
C LEU A 165 -29.82 6.09 -4.06
N ASN A 166 -30.76 5.67 -4.93
CA ASN A 166 -32.17 6.00 -4.84
C ASN A 166 -32.42 7.52 -4.67
N LYS A 167 -31.68 8.33 -5.45
CA LYS A 167 -31.74 9.80 -5.42
C LYS A 167 -31.68 10.34 -6.83
N GLN A 168 -32.52 11.31 -7.16
CA GLN A 168 -32.48 11.97 -8.47
C GLN A 168 -31.18 12.78 -8.59
N LEU A 169 -30.41 12.51 -9.64
CA LEU A 169 -29.21 13.27 -9.98
C LEU A 169 -29.43 14.05 -11.27
N ARG A 170 -29.22 15.37 -11.22
CA ARG A 170 -29.19 16.21 -12.41
C ARG A 170 -27.80 16.20 -13.03
N PHE A 171 -27.71 15.82 -14.30
CA PHE A 171 -26.47 15.83 -15.05
C PHE A 171 -26.15 17.24 -15.59
N ILE A 172 -24.89 17.65 -15.50
CA ILE A 172 -24.36 18.88 -16.07
C ILE A 172 -23.03 18.55 -16.77
N ASN A 173 -22.99 18.73 -18.09
CA ASN A 173 -21.74 18.74 -18.84
C ASN A 173 -21.09 20.12 -18.70
N LEU A 174 -19.84 20.18 -18.23
CA LEU A 174 -19.12 21.45 -18.08
C LEU A 174 -18.25 21.74 -19.30
N ASP A 175 -18.77 22.61 -20.17
CA ASP A 175 -18.15 23.01 -21.42
C ASP A 175 -16.93 23.94 -21.24
N ASP A 176 -16.69 24.42 -20.02
CA ASP A 176 -15.56 25.29 -19.66
C ASP A 176 -14.38 24.53 -19.02
N SER A 177 -14.39 23.21 -19.12
CA SER A 177 -13.29 22.34 -18.68
C SER A 177 -12.02 22.60 -19.54
N PRO A 178 -10.81 22.60 -18.93
CA PRO A 178 -9.57 22.67 -19.70
C PRO A 178 -9.46 21.56 -20.73
N VAL A 179 -9.18 21.94 -21.98
CA VAL A 179 -9.07 21.04 -23.13
C VAL A 179 -7.61 20.63 -23.36
N GLN A 180 -7.38 19.35 -23.69
CA GLN A 180 -6.06 18.83 -24.03
C GLN A 180 -5.71 19.12 -25.49
N GLU A 181 -4.41 19.21 -25.82
CA GLU A 181 -3.95 19.46 -27.19
C GLU A 181 -3.59 18.17 -27.95
N ASN A 182 -3.30 17.08 -27.25
CA ASN A 182 -2.90 15.79 -27.85
C ASN A 182 -3.98 14.72 -27.65
N SER A 183 -3.72 13.48 -28.05
CA SER A 183 -4.66 12.37 -27.89
C SER A 183 -4.44 11.52 -26.63
N SER A 184 -3.43 11.79 -25.80
CA SER A 184 -3.00 10.86 -24.74
C SER A 184 -3.04 11.38 -23.31
N ASP A 185 -3.27 12.68 -23.11
CA ASP A 185 -3.23 13.29 -21.79
C ASP A 185 -4.54 13.22 -21.00
N CYS A 186 -5.63 12.68 -21.57
CA CYS A 186 -6.95 12.65 -20.94
C CYS A 186 -6.94 12.12 -19.49
N GLY A 187 -6.25 10.99 -19.24
CA GLY A 187 -6.09 10.44 -17.89
C GLY A 187 -5.30 11.37 -16.94
N VAL A 188 -4.33 12.12 -17.46
CA VAL A 188 -3.59 13.13 -16.67
C VAL A 188 -4.51 14.29 -16.31
N PHE A 189 -5.37 14.73 -17.23
CA PHE A 189 -6.38 15.76 -16.95
C PHE A 189 -7.36 15.29 -15.87
N VAL A 190 -7.85 14.04 -15.93
CA VAL A 190 -8.67 13.43 -14.88
C VAL A 190 -8.00 13.54 -13.51
N CYS A 191 -6.74 13.11 -13.39
CA CYS A 191 -5.98 13.20 -12.14
C CYS A 191 -5.84 14.64 -11.62
N LEU A 192 -5.52 15.58 -12.52
CA LEU A 192 -5.31 16.99 -12.16
C LEU A 192 -6.62 17.72 -11.81
N HIS A 193 -7.70 17.46 -12.54
CA HIS A 193 -9.04 17.98 -12.24
C HIS A 193 -9.52 17.45 -10.88
N MET A 194 -9.40 16.14 -10.64
CA MET A 194 -9.76 15.52 -9.37
C MET A 194 -9.04 16.18 -8.19
N ARG A 195 -7.71 16.33 -8.28
CA ARG A 195 -6.93 17.01 -7.23
C ARG A 195 -7.37 18.46 -7.04
N HIS A 196 -7.62 19.21 -8.12
CA HIS A 196 -8.02 20.61 -8.02
C HIS A 196 -9.38 20.76 -7.35
N LEU A 197 -10.38 20.02 -7.82
CA LEU A 197 -11.73 20.02 -7.25
C LEU A 197 -11.68 19.58 -5.78
N LEU A 198 -10.92 18.54 -5.47
CA LEU A 198 -10.78 18.06 -4.09
C LEU A 198 -10.11 19.11 -3.18
N LEU A 199 -8.87 19.49 -3.50
CA LEU A 199 -8.02 20.24 -2.57
C LEU A 199 -8.24 21.75 -2.61
N LYS A 200 -8.78 22.30 -3.70
CA LYS A 200 -8.96 23.76 -3.88
C LYS A 200 -10.43 24.20 -3.87
N ARG A 201 -11.37 23.26 -3.98
CA ARG A 201 -12.81 23.56 -3.91
C ARG A 201 -13.42 22.90 -2.68
N LEU A 202 -13.55 21.57 -2.68
CA LEU A 202 -14.35 20.85 -1.69
C LEU A 202 -13.76 20.93 -0.27
N LEU A 203 -12.45 20.73 -0.11
CA LEU A 203 -11.82 20.72 1.22
C LEU A 203 -11.51 22.12 1.77
N MET A 204 -11.53 23.16 0.94
CA MET A 204 -11.28 24.54 1.39
C MET A 204 -12.57 25.27 1.79
N ALA A 205 -13.72 24.77 1.36
CA ALA A 205 -14.98 25.45 1.58
C ALA A 205 -15.55 25.19 2.97
N ASN A 206 -16.16 26.24 3.52
CA ASN A 206 -17.00 26.10 4.70
C ASN A 206 -18.36 25.50 4.30
N SER A 207 -19.01 24.79 5.22
CA SER A 207 -20.28 24.07 4.95
C SER A 207 -21.45 24.95 4.48
N SER A 208 -21.36 26.28 4.63
CA SER A 208 -22.37 27.25 4.21
C SER A 208 -22.06 27.97 2.89
N GLU A 209 -20.87 27.78 2.32
CA GLU A 209 -20.42 28.53 1.15
C GLU A 209 -20.82 27.83 -0.16
N LYS A 210 -21.36 28.59 -1.12
CA LYS A 210 -21.60 28.08 -2.46
C LYS A 210 -20.29 28.07 -3.24
N ILE A 211 -19.88 26.89 -3.67
CA ILE A 211 -18.62 26.70 -4.39
C ILE A 211 -18.93 26.55 -5.88
N SER A 212 -18.22 27.30 -6.72
CA SER A 212 -18.27 27.07 -8.16
C SER A 212 -17.56 25.77 -8.51
N MET A 213 -18.26 24.91 -9.27
CA MET A 213 -17.70 23.68 -9.84
C MET A 213 -17.08 23.89 -11.22
N SER A 214 -17.11 25.11 -11.76
CA SER A 214 -16.43 25.44 -13.01
C SER A 214 -14.90 25.28 -12.89
N LEU A 215 -14.29 24.74 -13.94
CA LEU A 215 -12.83 24.75 -14.15
C LEU A 215 -12.40 25.80 -15.18
N GLY A 216 -13.31 26.71 -15.56
CA GLY A 216 -13.01 27.83 -16.43
C GLY A 216 -11.82 28.65 -15.93
N GLY A 217 -10.82 28.83 -16.79
CA GLY A 217 -9.58 29.55 -16.45
C GLY A 217 -8.53 28.72 -15.70
N MET A 218 -8.80 27.47 -15.34
CA MET A 218 -7.78 26.55 -14.85
C MET A 218 -6.77 26.26 -15.96
N ARG A 219 -5.48 26.42 -15.65
CA ARG A 219 -4.40 26.05 -16.56
C ARG A 219 -3.88 24.67 -16.20
N VAL A 220 -3.89 23.76 -17.17
CA VAL A 220 -3.38 22.40 -17.01
C VAL A 220 -2.05 22.26 -17.75
N ASN A 221 -1.05 21.71 -17.08
CA ASN A 221 0.21 21.32 -17.71
C ASN A 221 0.40 19.81 -17.49
N ALA A 222 -0.04 19.03 -18.48
CA ALA A 222 -0.04 17.57 -18.39
C ALA A 222 1.37 16.97 -18.29
N ASN A 223 2.37 17.55 -18.98
CA ASN A 223 3.77 17.11 -18.85
C ASN A 223 4.29 17.25 -17.41
N ASN A 224 3.97 18.36 -16.74
CA ASN A 224 4.30 18.52 -15.32
C ASN A 224 3.50 17.56 -14.44
N GLY A 225 2.22 17.30 -14.77
CA GLY A 225 1.40 16.29 -14.10
C GLY A 225 2.00 14.89 -14.18
N ARG A 226 2.40 14.44 -15.37
CA ARG A 226 3.10 13.16 -15.58
C ARG A 226 4.37 13.07 -14.75
N LYS A 227 5.23 14.09 -14.82
CA LYS A 227 6.47 14.16 -14.01
C LYS A 227 6.19 14.12 -12.52
N GLU A 228 5.12 14.77 -12.07
CA GLU A 228 4.70 14.77 -10.68
C GLU A 228 4.28 13.36 -10.22
N ILE A 229 3.41 12.68 -10.99
CA ILE A 229 2.95 11.33 -10.68
C ILE A 229 4.16 10.38 -10.59
N VAL A 230 5.09 10.42 -11.56
CA VAL A 230 6.31 9.61 -11.54
C VAL A 230 7.15 9.89 -10.29
N ARG A 231 7.36 11.15 -9.91
CA ARG A 231 8.13 11.49 -8.69
C ARG A 231 7.47 10.93 -7.44
N ILE A 232 6.14 10.96 -7.37
CA ILE A 232 5.37 10.45 -6.23
C ILE A 232 5.50 8.92 -6.15
N ILE A 233 5.34 8.21 -7.28
CA ILE A 233 5.55 6.75 -7.36
C ILE A 233 6.96 6.40 -6.88
N GLU A 234 7.99 7.06 -7.41
CA GLU A 234 9.38 6.81 -7.05
C GLU A 234 9.68 7.08 -5.57
N ARG A 235 9.04 8.11 -4.99
CA ARG A 235 9.14 8.40 -3.56
C ARG A 235 8.60 7.24 -2.71
N PHE A 236 7.44 6.69 -3.07
CA PHE A 236 6.85 5.55 -2.35
C PHE A 236 7.63 4.25 -2.59
N ARG A 237 8.11 4.02 -3.81
CA ARG A 237 8.99 2.87 -4.15
C ARG A 237 10.23 2.84 -3.26
N LYS A 238 10.93 3.97 -3.14
CA LYS A 238 12.10 4.11 -2.26
C LYS A 238 11.75 3.94 -0.78
N LYS A 239 10.58 4.44 -0.33
CA LYS A 239 10.10 4.25 1.04
C LYS A 239 9.85 2.76 1.33
N GLY A 240 9.24 2.04 0.39
CA GLY A 240 9.00 0.59 0.47
C GLY A 240 10.29 -0.23 0.46
N GLU A 241 11.25 0.10 -0.40
CA GLU A 241 12.58 -0.55 -0.43
C GLU A 241 13.31 -0.41 0.91
N ARG A 242 13.37 0.81 1.47
CA ARG A 242 14.00 1.05 2.78
C ARG A 242 13.35 0.21 3.88
N ARG A 243 12.02 0.14 3.92
CA ARG A 243 11.28 -0.68 4.89
C ARG A 243 11.61 -2.17 4.74
N ARG A 244 11.60 -2.72 3.52
CA ARG A 244 11.97 -4.11 3.25
C ARG A 244 13.40 -4.41 3.70
N SER A 245 14.34 -3.51 3.47
CA SER A 245 15.72 -3.66 3.97
C SER A 245 15.79 -3.72 5.50
N TYR A 246 15.06 -2.84 6.21
CA TYR A 246 15.00 -2.88 7.68
C TYR A 246 14.36 -4.18 8.20
N VAL A 247 13.27 -4.63 7.59
CA VAL A 247 12.59 -5.88 7.98
C VAL A 247 13.50 -7.08 7.75
N SER A 248 14.15 -7.20 6.58
CA SER A 248 15.12 -8.27 6.33
C SER A 248 16.28 -8.25 7.32
N THR A 249 16.80 -7.07 7.66
CA THR A 249 17.88 -6.95 8.65
C THR A 249 17.40 -7.33 10.05
N PHE A 250 16.19 -6.91 10.43
CA PHE A 250 15.61 -7.25 11.73
C PHE A 250 15.37 -8.75 11.89
N ILE A 251 14.77 -9.39 10.88
CA ILE A 251 14.55 -10.85 10.86
C ILE A 251 15.89 -11.56 10.97
N LEU A 252 16.90 -11.14 10.20
CA LEU A 252 18.24 -11.73 10.25
C LEU A 252 18.85 -11.64 11.67
N VAL A 253 18.75 -10.48 12.32
CA VAL A 253 19.26 -10.28 13.68
C VAL A 253 18.52 -11.15 14.70
N CYS A 254 17.18 -11.23 14.61
CA CYS A 254 16.39 -12.09 15.49
C CYS A 254 16.71 -13.57 15.29
N SER A 255 16.87 -14.03 14.05
CA SER A 255 17.26 -15.42 13.75
C SER A 255 18.65 -15.74 14.30
N LEU A 256 19.62 -14.83 14.16
CA LEU A 256 20.96 -14.99 14.73
C LEU A 256 20.95 -15.02 16.27
N LEU A 257 20.15 -14.16 16.92
CA LEU A 257 19.99 -14.15 18.37
C LEU A 257 19.32 -15.43 18.90
N LEU A 258 18.28 -15.92 18.22
CA LEU A 258 17.61 -17.16 18.59
C LEU A 258 18.58 -18.34 18.47
N LEU A 259 19.36 -18.41 17.39
CA LEU A 259 20.42 -19.41 17.25
C LEU A 259 21.46 -19.30 18.37
N LEU A 260 21.94 -18.11 18.69
CA LEU A 260 22.88 -17.89 19.79
C LEU A 260 22.31 -18.39 21.12
N VAL A 261 21.05 -18.05 21.44
CA VAL A 261 20.37 -18.48 22.66
C VAL A 261 20.20 -19.99 22.69
N THR A 262 19.77 -20.62 21.58
CA THR A 262 19.65 -22.09 21.54
C THR A 262 20.99 -22.76 21.76
N PHE A 263 22.07 -22.32 21.12
CA PHE A 263 23.39 -22.91 21.27
C PHE A 263 24.02 -22.68 22.66
N LEU A 264 23.76 -21.54 23.30
CA LEU A 264 24.27 -21.23 24.63
C LEU A 264 23.43 -21.85 25.75
N ALA A 265 22.10 -21.86 25.61
CA ALA A 265 21.19 -22.28 26.68
C ALA A 265 20.92 -23.80 26.68
N LEU A 266 20.77 -24.46 25.51
CA LEU A 266 20.47 -25.90 25.47
C LEU A 266 21.48 -26.76 26.23
N PRO A 267 22.81 -26.52 26.18
CA PRO A 267 23.78 -27.33 26.92
C PRO A 267 23.72 -27.12 28.43
N VAL A 268 23.23 -25.96 28.89
CA VAL A 268 23.22 -25.53 30.30
C VAL A 268 21.88 -25.81 30.97
N LEU A 269 20.78 -25.87 30.20
CA LEU A 269 19.42 -26.17 30.66
C LEU A 269 19.32 -27.47 31.49
N PRO A 270 19.89 -28.62 31.07
CA PRO A 270 19.89 -29.84 31.87
C PRO A 270 20.65 -29.72 33.20
N LEU A 271 21.74 -28.93 33.21
CA LEU A 271 22.54 -28.68 34.41
C LEU A 271 21.78 -27.84 35.45
N LEU A 272 20.90 -26.93 35.00
CA LEU A 272 20.09 -26.07 35.86
C LEU A 272 18.83 -26.75 36.41
N PHE A 273 18.12 -27.50 35.57
CA PHE A 273 16.83 -28.10 35.96
C PHE A 273 16.94 -29.54 36.47
N PHE A 274 18.00 -30.27 36.10
CA PHE A 274 18.24 -31.67 36.49
C PHE A 274 19.71 -31.91 36.90
N PRO A 275 20.22 -31.22 37.93
CA PRO A 275 21.64 -31.19 38.28
C PRO A 275 22.22 -32.57 38.65
N ASP A 276 21.41 -33.49 39.17
CA ASP A 276 21.84 -34.81 39.65
C ASP A 276 21.56 -35.95 38.66
N SER A 277 21.20 -35.63 37.41
CA SER A 277 21.00 -36.63 36.36
C SER A 277 22.33 -37.14 35.76
N GLU A 278 22.36 -38.38 35.27
CA GLU A 278 23.50 -38.94 34.51
C GLU A 278 23.88 -38.06 33.30
N LEU A 279 22.88 -37.43 32.68
CA LEU A 279 23.04 -36.54 31.53
C LEU A 279 23.82 -35.26 31.92
N SER A 280 23.50 -34.70 33.07
CA SER A 280 24.21 -33.55 33.67
C SER A 280 25.62 -33.89 34.16
N ALA A 281 25.87 -35.13 34.58
CA ALA A 281 27.22 -35.59 34.94
C ALA A 281 28.15 -35.70 33.71
N ARG A 282 27.62 -36.13 32.55
CA ARG A 282 28.38 -36.22 31.28
C ARG A 282 28.65 -34.87 30.62
N LEU A 283 27.75 -33.90 30.75
CA LEU A 283 27.91 -32.57 30.15
C LEU A 283 28.88 -31.65 30.91
N ARG A 284 29.09 -31.88 32.21
CA ARG A 284 29.92 -31.05 33.11
C ARG A 284 31.40 -30.89 32.68
N PRO A 285 32.10 -31.92 32.16
CA PRO A 285 33.49 -31.83 31.71
C PRO A 285 33.69 -31.21 30.32
N GLU A 286 32.65 -31.19 29.48
CA GLU A 286 32.75 -30.79 28.06
C GLU A 286 32.26 -29.37 27.78
N ALA A 287 31.32 -28.87 28.59
CA ALA A 287 30.65 -27.59 28.32
C ALA A 287 31.57 -26.34 28.35
N TRP A 288 32.80 -26.44 28.88
CA TRP A 288 33.67 -25.28 29.13
C TRP A 288 35.14 -25.47 28.71
N ARG A 289 35.43 -26.30 27.70
CA ARG A 289 36.77 -26.27 27.05
C ARG A 289 36.81 -25.12 26.03
N GLU A 290 37.51 -24.04 26.39
CA GLU A 290 37.56 -22.74 25.68
C GLU A 290 37.83 -22.81 24.17
N GLY A 291 38.49 -23.86 23.67
CA GLY A 291 38.85 -24.00 22.25
C GLY A 291 37.76 -24.56 21.32
N GLU A 292 36.87 -25.42 21.83
CA GLU A 292 35.92 -26.16 20.98
C GLU A 292 34.63 -25.36 20.73
N PHE A 293 34.26 -24.52 21.70
CA PHE A 293 33.18 -23.54 21.56
C PHE A 293 33.46 -22.53 20.42
N LEU A 294 34.68 -21.97 20.37
CA LEU A 294 35.09 -21.01 19.35
C LEU A 294 35.16 -21.63 17.94
N ALA A 295 35.60 -22.90 17.83
CA ALA A 295 35.65 -23.61 16.55
C ALA A 295 34.25 -23.86 15.96
N ARG A 296 33.27 -24.23 16.79
CA ARG A 296 31.87 -24.44 16.37
C ARG A 296 31.17 -23.14 15.97
N LEU A 297 31.53 -22.02 16.61
CA LEU A 297 31.00 -20.70 16.27
C LEU A 297 31.57 -20.20 14.92
N SER A 298 32.87 -20.41 14.69
CA SER A 298 33.58 -20.01 13.46
C SER A 298 33.06 -20.72 12.21
N SER A 299 32.85 -22.04 12.26
CA SER A 299 32.36 -22.83 11.11
C SER A 299 30.94 -22.46 10.70
N THR A 300 30.09 -22.08 11.66
CA THR A 300 28.70 -21.70 11.42
C THR A 300 28.59 -20.29 10.81
N ILE A 301 29.46 -19.35 11.23
CA ILE A 301 29.55 -18.02 10.59
C ILE A 301 30.05 -18.13 9.15
N ALA A 302 30.98 -19.05 8.86
CA ALA A 302 31.48 -19.28 7.50
C ALA A 302 30.42 -19.90 6.55
N ALA A 303 29.43 -20.62 7.09
CA ALA A 303 28.34 -21.22 6.32
C ALA A 303 27.23 -20.21 5.95
N ILE A 304 27.16 -19.06 6.63
CA ILE A 304 26.24 -17.97 6.31
C ILE A 304 27.05 -16.97 5.47
N SER A 305 26.72 -16.82 4.19
CA SER A 305 27.39 -15.86 3.30
C SER A 305 26.61 -14.54 3.21
N PRO A 306 26.88 -13.53 4.06
CA PRO A 306 26.36 -12.18 3.85
C PRO A 306 27.28 -11.39 2.92
N PRO A 307 26.78 -10.32 2.26
CA PRO A 307 27.59 -9.49 1.38
C PRO A 307 28.82 -8.88 2.11
N ALA A 308 29.94 -8.81 1.39
CA ALA A 308 31.31 -8.66 1.91
C ALA A 308 31.55 -7.53 2.92
N ASN A 309 30.78 -6.44 2.88
CA ASN A 309 30.94 -5.31 3.80
C ASN A 309 30.47 -5.61 5.24
N VAL A 310 29.56 -6.57 5.43
CA VAL A 310 29.01 -6.92 6.74
C VAL A 310 29.94 -7.90 7.49
N HIS A 311 30.69 -8.71 6.75
CA HIS A 311 31.61 -9.71 7.30
C HIS A 311 32.71 -9.07 8.18
N TYR A 312 33.26 -7.93 7.76
CA TYR A 312 34.31 -7.22 8.51
C TYR A 312 33.80 -6.65 9.84
N GLN A 313 32.59 -6.07 9.85
CA GLN A 313 32.01 -5.48 11.05
C GLN A 313 31.61 -6.53 12.09
N ILE A 314 31.08 -7.68 11.64
CA ILE A 314 30.76 -8.81 12.52
C ILE A 314 32.04 -9.40 13.12
N LYS A 315 33.10 -9.57 12.32
CA LYS A 315 34.40 -10.08 12.80
C LYS A 315 34.99 -9.18 13.89
N GLU A 316 34.98 -7.87 13.69
CA GLU A 316 35.47 -6.90 14.67
C GLU A 316 34.63 -6.87 15.96
N PHE A 317 33.30 -6.95 15.87
CA PHE A 317 32.42 -6.99 17.03
C PHE A 317 32.64 -8.24 17.89
N MET A 318 32.74 -9.40 17.24
CA MET A 318 32.97 -10.68 17.93
C MET A 318 34.37 -10.74 18.55
N LEU A 319 35.40 -10.22 17.88
CA LEU A 319 36.75 -10.11 18.45
C LEU A 319 36.80 -9.21 19.69
N ARG A 320 36.01 -8.13 19.72
CA ARG A 320 35.88 -7.26 20.91
C ARG A 320 35.17 -7.95 22.06
N LEU A 321 34.13 -8.73 21.77
CA LEU A 321 33.40 -9.51 22.77
C LEU A 321 34.30 -10.59 23.40
N VAL A 322 35.06 -11.31 22.58
CA VAL A 322 36.01 -12.34 23.05
C VAL A 322 37.15 -11.71 23.86
N ARG A 323 37.74 -10.59 23.40
CA ARG A 323 38.78 -9.86 24.16
C ARG A 323 38.24 -9.24 25.46
N GLY A 324 36.98 -8.83 25.48
CA GLY A 324 36.31 -8.33 26.69
C GLY A 324 36.12 -9.42 27.73
N TYR A 325 35.78 -10.64 27.28
CA TYR A 325 35.62 -11.81 28.14
C TYR A 325 36.97 -12.27 28.74
N GLN A 326 38.04 -12.33 27.94
CA GLN A 326 39.38 -12.72 28.41
C GLN A 326 40.04 -11.74 29.38
N ARG A 327 39.56 -10.49 29.49
CA ARG A 327 40.05 -9.52 30.48
C ARG A 327 39.25 -9.54 31.79
N ALA A 328 38.12 -10.24 31.81
CA ALA A 328 37.21 -10.31 32.95
C ALA A 328 37.32 -11.64 33.74
N THR A 329 38.17 -12.55 33.28
CA THR A 329 38.56 -13.82 33.92
C THR A 329 40.02 -13.78 34.32
#